data_AF-A0A920NID8-F1
#
_entry.id   AF-A0A920NID8-F1
#
_cell.length_a   1.000
_cell.length_b   1.000
_cell.length_c   1.000
_cell.angle_alpha   90.00
_cell.angle_beta   90.00
_cell.angle_gamma   90.00
#
_symmetry.space_group_name_H-M   'P 1'
#
loop_
_entity.id
_entity.type
_entity.pdbx_description
1 polymer ?
#
loop_
_entity_poly.entity_id
_entity_poly.type
_entity_poly.pdbx_seq_one_letter_code
_entity_poly.pdbx_strand_id
1 'polypeptide(L)'
;MSNLTKVFSFPNPVNEWAARCVAGMVMALTLSAIFTDQWIIIAVLLYGFCARVATGPTLSPMGQIAIRLLVPIIGKNRPVAGPPKRFAQFVGLIFSLTALILFFVVDSSLPYRIVLAVLAGFAFLESIVGFCAGCFVFGYLMKWNLIPESVCEACENF
;
A
#
# COMPACT_ATOMS: atom_id res chain seq x y z
N MET A 1 11.33 26.42 2.18
CA MET A 1 10.23 25.57 2.66
C MET A 1 9.39 24.92 1.53
N SER A 2 9.77 25.01 0.25
CA SER A 2 9.00 24.44 -0.88
C SER A 2 9.31 22.99 -1.24
N ASN A 3 10.52 22.48 -0.93
CA ASN A 3 10.94 21.13 -1.31
C ASN A 3 10.42 20.02 -0.37
N LEU A 4 10.30 20.30 0.94
CA LEU A 4 9.80 19.30 1.90
C LEU A 4 8.33 18.96 1.66
N THR A 5 7.49 19.96 1.38
CA THR A 5 6.06 19.76 1.09
C THR A 5 5.84 18.93 -0.18
N LYS A 6 6.72 19.04 -1.18
CA LYS A 6 6.70 18.18 -2.38
C LYS A 6 7.12 16.74 -2.09
N VAL A 7 8.02 16.51 -1.13
CA VAL A 7 8.44 15.16 -0.74
C VAL A 7 7.33 14.46 0.05
N PHE A 8 6.59 15.19 0.89
CA PHE A 8 5.44 14.68 1.65
C PHE A 8 4.11 14.75 0.91
N SER A 9 4.09 15.19 -0.35
CA SER A 9 2.88 15.15 -1.17
C SER A 9 2.78 13.81 -1.89
N PHE A 10 1.66 13.11 -1.70
CA PHE A 10 1.38 11.87 -2.42
C PHE A 10 1.12 12.19 -3.90
N PRO A 11 1.79 11.52 -4.86
CA PRO A 11 1.63 11.82 -6.27
C PRO A 11 0.22 11.51 -6.76
N ASN A 12 -0.29 12.38 -7.62
CA ASN A 12 -1.56 12.20 -8.30
C ASN A 12 -1.41 12.77 -9.72
N PRO A 13 -1.58 11.97 -10.79
CA PRO A 13 -1.95 10.54 -10.82
C PRO A 13 -0.82 9.58 -10.41
N VAL A 14 -1.22 8.34 -10.12
CA VAL A 14 -0.31 7.21 -9.89
C VAL A 14 -0.44 6.20 -11.03
N ASN A 15 0.66 5.56 -11.44
CA ASN A 15 0.60 4.48 -12.42
C ASN A 15 0.10 3.18 -11.77
N GLU A 16 -0.99 2.61 -12.30
CA GLU A 16 -1.56 1.35 -11.83
C GLU A 16 -0.56 0.20 -11.88
N TRP A 17 0.24 0.08 -12.95
CA TRP A 17 1.23 -1.00 -13.07
C TRP A 17 2.33 -0.88 -12.02
N ALA A 18 2.72 0.35 -11.65
CA ALA A 18 3.63 0.57 -10.54
C ALA A 18 3.03 0.06 -9.23
N ALA A 19 1.75 0.35 -8.98
CA ALA A 19 1.04 -0.13 -7.79
C ALA A 19 0.95 -1.66 -7.75
N ARG A 20 0.70 -2.31 -8.90
CA ARG A 20 0.67 -3.78 -9.01
C ARG A 20 2.03 -4.41 -8.68
N CYS A 21 3.12 -3.84 -9.20
CA CYS A 21 4.47 -4.30 -8.88
C CYS A 21 4.79 -4.14 -7.39
N VAL A 22 4.42 -3.01 -6.79
CA VAL A 22 4.58 -2.78 -5.34
C VAL A 22 3.76 -3.79 -4.55
N ALA A 23 2.51 -4.06 -4.94
CA ALA A 23 1.66 -5.07 -4.31
C ALA A 23 2.31 -6.47 -4.40
N GLY A 24 2.92 -6.83 -5.52
CA GLY A 24 3.68 -8.08 -5.66
C GLY A 24 4.86 -8.18 -4.69
N MET A 25 5.63 -7.10 -4.51
CA MET A 25 6.72 -7.05 -3.53
C MET A 25 6.22 -7.14 -2.08
N VAL A 26 5.12 -6.45 -1.76
CA VAL A 26 4.48 -6.53 -0.44
C VAL A 26 4.01 -7.96 -0.18
N MET A 27 3.37 -8.61 -1.15
CA MET A 27 2.92 -9.99 -1.04
C MET A 27 4.10 -10.92 -0.74
N ALA A 28 5.19 -10.82 -1.51
CA ALA A 28 6.38 -11.64 -1.29
C ALA A 28 6.95 -11.46 0.13
N LEU A 29 7.11 -10.23 0.58
CA LEU A 29 7.61 -9.94 1.94
C LEU A 29 6.66 -10.42 3.03
N THR A 30 5.35 -10.28 2.82
CA THR A 30 4.34 -10.73 3.77
C THR A 30 4.37 -12.25 3.91
N LEU A 31 4.51 -12.99 2.81
CA LEU A 31 4.71 -14.43 2.84
C LEU A 31 6.03 -14.80 3.53
N SER A 32 7.13 -14.11 3.22
CA SER A 32 8.41 -14.34 3.90
C SER A 32 8.31 -14.11 5.41
N ALA A 33 7.57 -13.09 5.86
CA ALA A 33 7.33 -12.83 7.29
C ALA A 33 6.57 -13.99 7.97
N ILE A 34 5.58 -14.58 7.29
CA ILE A 34 4.80 -15.70 7.80
C ILE A 34 5.65 -16.98 7.94
N PHE A 35 6.55 -17.24 6.98
CA PHE A 35 7.36 -18.47 6.97
C PHE A 35 8.62 -18.41 7.85
N THR A 36 9.19 -17.22 8.03
CA THR A 36 10.46 -17.06 8.76
C THR A 36 10.30 -16.61 10.21
N ASP A 37 9.09 -16.16 10.59
CA ASP A 37 8.76 -15.61 11.92
C ASP A 37 9.70 -14.44 12.34
N GLN A 38 10.30 -13.75 11.36
CA GLN A 38 11.24 -12.66 11.63
C GLN A 38 10.51 -11.32 11.80
N TRP A 39 10.53 -10.77 13.02
CA TRP A 39 9.96 -9.46 13.32
C TRP A 39 10.54 -8.34 12.45
N ILE A 40 11.79 -8.47 12.00
CA ILE A 40 12.47 -7.51 11.12
C ILE A 40 11.71 -7.34 9.81
N ILE A 41 11.18 -8.42 9.23
CA ILE A 41 10.42 -8.35 7.97
C ILE A 41 9.10 -7.62 8.18
N ILE A 42 8.43 -7.85 9.32
CA ILE A 42 7.20 -7.14 9.70
C ILE A 42 7.50 -5.65 9.90
N ALA A 43 8.63 -5.31 10.54
CA ALA A 43 9.07 -3.93 10.71
C ALA A 43 9.39 -3.25 9.36
N VAL A 44 10.02 -3.97 8.41
CA VAL A 44 10.26 -3.48 7.05
C VAL A 44 8.95 -3.22 6.30
N LEU A 45 7.95 -4.10 6.44
CA LEU A 45 6.61 -3.88 5.88
C LEU A 45 5.95 -2.63 6.47
N LEU A 46 5.98 -2.49 7.80
CA LEU A 46 5.44 -1.35 8.52
C LEU A 46 6.09 -0.05 8.05
N TYR A 47 7.42 0.00 8.01
CA TYR A 47 8.17 1.14 7.48
C TYR A 47 7.79 1.43 6.03
N GLY A 48 7.69 0.39 5.19
CA GLY A 48 7.34 0.51 3.79
C GLY A 48 5.95 1.13 3.59
N PHE A 49 4.95 0.73 4.38
CA PHE A 49 3.62 1.36 4.35
C PHE A 49 3.65 2.78 4.91
N CYS A 50 4.37 3.03 6.01
CA CYS A 50 4.48 4.35 6.62
C CYS A 50 5.08 5.37 5.64
N ALA A 51 6.19 5.02 5.00
CA ALA A 51 6.83 5.82 3.97
C ALA A 51 5.88 6.12 2.80
N ARG A 52 5.09 5.13 2.36
CA ARG A 52 4.11 5.28 1.26
C ARG A 52 2.91 6.14 1.63
N VAL A 53 2.43 6.08 2.87
CA VAL A 53 1.35 6.97 3.34
C VAL A 53 1.82 8.42 3.44
N ALA A 54 3.05 8.61 3.93
CA ALA A 54 3.64 9.93 4.16
C ALA A 54 4.10 10.63 2.88
N THR A 55 4.66 9.88 1.90
CA THR A 55 5.36 10.46 0.74
C THR A 55 4.98 9.84 -0.59
N GLY A 56 4.20 8.76 -0.58
CA GLY A 56 3.98 7.93 -1.76
C GLY A 56 5.24 7.14 -2.14
N PRO A 57 5.59 7.04 -3.43
CA PRO A 57 6.68 6.20 -3.91
C PRO A 57 8.07 6.82 -3.72
N THR A 58 8.18 8.08 -3.29
CA THR A 58 9.45 8.83 -3.24
C THR A 58 10.40 8.33 -2.15
N LEU A 59 9.92 8.09 -0.93
CA LEU A 59 10.77 7.55 0.16
C LEU A 59 10.72 6.02 0.29
N SER A 60 9.80 5.34 -0.38
CA SER A 60 9.72 3.88 -0.32
C SER A 60 10.71 3.25 -1.29
N PRO A 61 11.70 2.45 -0.83
CA PRO A 61 12.63 1.75 -1.72
C PRO A 61 11.88 0.87 -2.74
N MET A 62 10.82 0.20 -2.32
CA MET A 62 9.95 -0.60 -3.19
C MET A 62 9.22 0.26 -4.22
N GLY A 63 8.77 1.46 -3.83
CA GLY A 63 8.16 2.42 -4.75
C GLY A 63 9.13 2.89 -5.84
N GLN A 64 10.37 3.18 -5.46
CA GLN A 64 11.42 3.57 -6.40
C GLN A 64 11.81 2.43 -7.34
N ILE A 65 11.93 1.20 -6.84
CA ILE A 65 12.20 0.01 -7.68
C ILE A 65 11.06 -0.18 -8.69
N ALA A 66 9.81 -0.08 -8.23
CA ALA A 66 8.66 -0.23 -9.13
C ALA A 66 8.67 0.83 -10.24
N ILE A 67 8.89 2.10 -9.91
CA ILE A 67 8.83 3.20 -10.89
C ILE A 67 10.05 3.25 -11.79
N ARG A 68 11.26 3.06 -11.26
CA ARG A 68 12.51 3.23 -12.01
C ARG A 68 12.95 2.00 -12.77
N LEU A 69 12.61 0.80 -12.28
CA LEU A 69 13.06 -0.45 -12.89
C LEU A 69 11.92 -1.21 -13.56
N LEU A 70 10.82 -1.46 -12.84
CA LEU A 70 9.76 -2.35 -13.33
C LEU A 70 8.84 -1.69 -14.36
N VAL A 71 8.40 -0.45 -14.12
CA VAL A 71 7.51 0.28 -15.04
C VAL A 71 8.14 0.48 -16.43
N PRO A 72 9.42 0.89 -16.57
CA PRO A 72 10.06 1.00 -17.88
C PRO A 72 10.15 -0.32 -18.65
N ILE A 73 10.34 -1.44 -17.94
CA ILE A 73 10.38 -2.78 -18.54
C ILE A 73 8.99 -3.20 -19.04
N ILE A 74 7.93 -2.89 -18.28
CA ILE A 74 6.55 -3.22 -18.65
C ILE A 74 6.04 -2.33 -19.79
N GLY A 75 6.52 -1.09 -19.86
CA GLY A 75 6.16 -0.12 -20.92
C GLY A 75 4.70 0.38 -20.85
N LYS A 76 3.95 0.04 -19.80
CA LYS A 76 2.54 0.44 -19.63
C LYS A 76 2.42 1.55 -18.60
N ASN A 77 1.70 2.61 -18.97
CA ASN A 77 1.34 3.71 -18.09
C ASN A 77 -0.17 3.88 -18.09
N ARG A 78 -0.83 3.43 -17.01
CA ARG A 78 -2.25 3.66 -16.78
C ARG A 78 -2.40 4.57 -15.57
N PRO A 79 -2.66 5.87 -15.75
CA PRO A 79 -2.82 6.79 -14.64
C PRO A 79 -4.15 6.48 -13.93
N VAL A 80 -4.10 6.43 -12.60
CA VAL A 80 -5.26 6.27 -11.71
C VAL A 80 -5.18 7.30 -10.58
N ALA A 81 -6.33 7.64 -10.01
CA ALA A 81 -6.43 8.60 -8.93
C ALA A 81 -5.57 8.21 -7.71
N GLY A 82 -4.76 9.16 -7.23
CA GLY A 82 -3.88 9.00 -6.07
C GLY A 82 -4.60 8.87 -4.71
N PRO A 83 -5.64 9.67 -4.39
CA PRO A 83 -6.31 9.63 -3.08
C PRO A 83 -6.79 8.24 -2.63
N PRO A 84 -7.53 7.45 -3.45
CA PRO A 84 -7.98 6.10 -3.02
C PRO A 84 -6.81 5.14 -2.81
N LYS A 85 -5.72 5.29 -3.57
CA LYS A 85 -4.50 4.48 -3.40
C LYS A 85 -3.76 4.83 -2.10
N ARG A 86 -3.71 6.12 -1.73
CA ARG A 86 -3.15 6.55 -0.44
C ARG A 86 -3.94 5.98 0.73
N PHE A 87 -5.27 5.95 0.63
CA PHE A 87 -6.12 5.28 1.62
C PHE A 87 -5.81 3.79 1.74
N ALA A 88 -5.66 3.08 0.60
CA ALA A 88 -5.26 1.67 0.62
C ALA A 88 -3.90 1.45 1.31
N GLN A 89 -2.93 2.36 1.12
CA GLN A 89 -1.65 2.32 1.84
C GLN A 89 -1.82 2.51 3.36
N PHE A 90 -2.75 3.37 3.77
CA PHE A 90 -3.05 3.60 5.19
C PHE A 90 -3.69 2.37 5.84
N VAL A 91 -4.60 1.70 5.14
CA VAL A 91 -5.15 0.43 5.60
C VAL A 91 -4.01 -0.60 5.77
N GLY A 92 -3.13 -0.74 4.79
CA GLY A 92 -1.96 -1.62 4.90
C GLY A 92 -1.02 -1.27 6.06
N LEU A 93 -0.88 0.01 6.40
CA LEU A 93 -0.15 0.46 7.59
C LEU A 93 -0.79 -0.06 8.87
N ILE A 94 -2.12 0.02 9.00
CA ILE A 94 -2.85 -0.50 10.16
C ILE A 94 -2.67 -2.02 10.28
N PHE A 95 -2.75 -2.77 9.18
CA PHE A 95 -2.55 -4.22 9.18
C PHE A 95 -1.13 -4.59 9.63
N SER A 96 -0.11 -3.93 9.07
CA SER A 96 1.29 -4.20 9.43
C SER A 96 1.61 -3.78 10.88
N LEU A 97 1.04 -2.68 11.36
CA LEU A 97 1.19 -2.25 12.75
C LEU A 97 0.51 -3.22 13.71
N THR A 98 -0.72 -3.63 13.41
CA THR A 98 -1.47 -4.62 14.20
C THR A 98 -0.71 -5.94 14.25
N ALA A 99 -0.17 -6.40 13.12
CA ALA A 99 0.65 -7.62 13.07
C ALA A 99 1.90 -7.51 13.95
N LEU A 100 2.61 -6.37 13.93
CA LEU A 100 3.78 -6.15 14.76
C LEU A 100 3.45 -6.13 16.25
N ILE A 101 2.36 -5.46 16.64
CA ILE A 101 1.89 -5.44 18.02
C ILE A 101 1.51 -6.85 18.47
N LEU A 102 0.73 -7.59 17.67
CA LEU A 102 0.35 -8.97 17.99
C LEU A 102 1.57 -9.89 18.14
N PHE A 103 2.60 -9.70 17.32
CA PHE A 103 3.84 -10.48 17.40
C PHE A 103 4.55 -10.32 18.76
N PHE A 104 4.56 -9.12 19.34
CA PHE A 104 5.25 -8.86 20.62
C PHE A 104 4.35 -9.04 21.85
N VAL A 105 3.04 -8.79 21.72
CA VAL A 105 2.11 -8.83 22.86
C VAL A 105 1.53 -10.22 23.08
N VAL A 106 1.35 -10.99 22.00
CA VAL A 106 0.72 -12.31 22.08
C VAL A 106 1.77 -13.39 21.89
N ASP A 107 1.87 -14.28 22.88
CA ASP A 107 2.82 -15.42 22.88
C ASP A 107 2.42 -16.55 21.91
N SER A 108 1.55 -16.25 20.95
CA SER A 108 1.06 -17.19 19.94
C SER A 108 1.37 -16.64 18.56
N SER A 109 1.86 -17.50 17.67
CA SER A 109 2.16 -17.13 16.29
C SER A 109 0.91 -16.99 15.41
N LEU A 110 -0.23 -17.53 15.84
CA LEU A 110 -1.44 -17.59 15.01
C LEU A 110 -2.05 -16.20 14.72
N PRO A 111 -2.23 -15.28 15.69
CA PRO A 111 -2.96 -14.03 15.45
C PRO A 111 -2.27 -13.11 14.45
N TYR A 112 -0.96 -12.89 14.59
CA TYR A 112 -0.23 -12.02 13.68
C TYR A 112 -0.17 -12.64 12.27
N ARG A 113 -0.04 -13.98 12.16
CA ARG A 113 -0.06 -14.70 10.88
C ARG A 113 -1.39 -14.56 10.16
N ILE A 114 -2.53 -14.58 10.87
CA ILE A 114 -3.84 -14.34 10.26
C ILE A 114 -3.90 -12.94 9.66
N VAL A 115 -3.46 -11.92 10.41
CA VAL A 115 -3.44 -10.52 9.93
C VAL A 115 -2.56 -10.38 8.69
N LEU A 116 -1.36 -10.98 8.70
CA LEU A 116 -0.47 -11.00 7.54
C LEU A 116 -1.06 -11.80 6.37
N ALA A 117 -1.77 -12.91 6.61
CA ALA A 117 -2.40 -13.70 5.56
C ALA A 117 -3.51 -12.91 4.85
N VAL A 118 -4.31 -12.14 5.60
CA VAL A 118 -5.31 -11.23 5.03
C VAL A 118 -4.63 -10.14 4.18
N LEU A 119 -3.56 -9.53 4.71
CA LEU A 119 -2.77 -8.54 3.97
C LEU A 119 -2.18 -9.12 2.67
N ALA A 120 -1.65 -10.34 2.73
CA ALA A 120 -1.13 -11.06 1.56
C ALA A 120 -2.22 -11.34 0.53
N GLY A 121 -3.44 -11.69 0.97
CA GLY A 121 -4.60 -11.86 0.09
C GLY A 121 -4.97 -10.59 -0.67
N PHE A 122 -5.04 -9.45 0.02
CA PHE A 122 -5.29 -8.16 -0.66
C PHE A 122 -4.15 -7.76 -1.61
N ALA A 123 -2.90 -7.96 -1.20
CA ALA A 123 -1.74 -7.69 -2.05
C ALA A 123 -1.72 -8.59 -3.30
N PHE A 124 -2.10 -9.86 -3.17
CA PHE A 124 -2.24 -10.80 -4.27
C PHE A 124 -3.31 -10.34 -5.28
N LEU A 125 -4.50 -9.98 -4.80
CA LEU A 125 -5.59 -9.47 -5.65
C LEU A 125 -5.17 -8.22 -6.42
N GLU A 126 -4.47 -7.29 -5.77
CA GLU A 126 -4.00 -6.08 -6.42
C GLU A 126 -2.88 -6.38 -7.43
N SER A 127 -1.92 -7.25 -7.10
CA SER A 127 -0.80 -7.60 -7.98
C SER A 127 -1.26 -8.36 -9.24
N ILE A 128 -2.08 -9.39 -9.08
CA ILE A 128 -2.43 -10.33 -10.17
C ILE A 128 -3.73 -9.95 -10.87
N VAL A 129 -4.79 -9.63 -10.11
CA VAL A 129 -6.10 -9.29 -10.69
C VAL A 129 -6.17 -7.80 -11.06
N GLY A 130 -5.39 -6.95 -10.38
CA GLY A 130 -5.52 -5.49 -10.49
C GLY A 130 -6.64 -4.92 -9.62
N PHE A 131 -7.20 -5.72 -8.71
CA PHE A 131 -8.28 -5.28 -7.83
C PHE A 131 -7.73 -4.75 -6.51
N CYS A 132 -7.89 -3.44 -6.29
CA CYS A 132 -7.51 -2.77 -5.04
C CYS A 132 -8.71 -2.73 -4.08
N ALA A 133 -8.74 -3.63 -3.10
CA ALA A 133 -9.81 -3.70 -2.10
C ALA A 133 -9.96 -2.39 -1.30
N GLY A 134 -8.85 -1.74 -0.94
CA GLY A 134 -8.89 -0.45 -0.24
C GLY A 134 -9.52 0.67 -1.09
N CYS A 135 -9.26 0.67 -2.39
CA CYS A 135 -9.86 1.62 -3.33
C CYS A 135 -11.36 1.38 -3.49
N PHE A 136 -11.79 0.11 -3.51
CA PHE A 136 -13.21 -0.26 -3.54
C PHE A 136 -13.95 0.21 -2.28
N VAL A 137 -13.37 -0.03 -1.09
CA VAL A 137 -13.93 0.45 0.19
C VAL A 137 -13.98 1.98 0.22
N PHE A 138 -12.94 2.66 -0.25
CA PHE A 138 -12.93 4.12 -0.36
C PHE A 138 -14.10 4.65 -1.20
N GLY A 139 -14.37 4.04 -2.37
CA GLY A 139 -15.50 4.43 -3.21
C GLY A 139 -16.86 4.23 -2.53
N TYR A 140 -16.97 3.23 -1.64
CA TYR A 140 -18.19 3.01 -0.87
C TYR A 140 -18.34 4.01 0.29
N LEU A 141 -17.24 4.34 0.97
CA LEU A 141 -17.22 5.38 2.01
C LEU A 141 -17.61 6.77 1.46
N MET A 142 -17.21 7.07 0.22
CA MET A 142 -17.67 8.26 -0.51
C MET A 142 -19.18 8.22 -0.77
N LYS A 143 -19.72 7.09 -1.27
CA LYS A 143 -21.17 6.91 -1.50
C LYS A 143 -22.00 7.05 -0.24
N TRP A 144 -21.43 6.73 0.91
CA TRP A 144 -22.06 6.88 2.22
C TRP A 144 -21.87 8.26 2.86
N ASN A 145 -21.27 9.22 2.14
CA ASN A 145 -20.94 10.56 2.64
C ASN A 145 -20.04 10.56 3.90
N LEU A 146 -19.29 9.48 4.14
CA LEU A 146 -18.29 9.44 5.22
C LEU A 146 -16.97 10.11 4.81
N ILE A 147 -16.70 10.17 3.50
CA ILE A 147 -15.57 10.91 2.93
C ILE A 147 -16.17 12.00 2.03
N PRO A 148 -15.84 13.29 2.27
CA PRO A 148 -16.36 14.37 1.46
C PRO A 148 -15.78 14.34 0.03
N GLU A 149 -16.60 14.74 -0.95
CA GLU A 149 -16.22 14.73 -2.37
C GLU A 149 -14.98 15.57 -2.67
N SER A 150 -14.72 16.61 -1.87
CA SER A 150 -13.52 17.45 -1.95
C SER A 150 -12.20 16.68 -1.83
N VAL A 151 -12.21 15.49 -1.21
CA VAL A 151 -11.02 14.62 -1.09
C VAL A 151 -10.71 13.91 -2.41
N CYS A 152 -11.71 13.74 -3.27
CA CYS A 152 -11.63 13.03 -4.54
C CYS A 152 -12.00 13.91 -5.74
N GLU A 153 -11.89 15.25 -5.66
CA GLU A 153 -12.05 16.13 -6.84
C GLU A 153 -11.13 15.70 -7.99
N ALA A 154 -9.91 15.26 -7.66
CA ALA A 154 -8.96 14.76 -8.63
C ALA A 154 -9.25 13.33 -9.13
N CYS A 155 -10.30 12.68 -8.63
CA CYS A 155 -10.72 11.34 -9.07
C CYS A 155 -11.67 11.39 -10.27
N GLU A 156 -12.32 12.52 -10.55
CA GLU A 156 -13.25 12.66 -11.69
C GLU A 156 -12.54 12.52 -13.06
N ASN A 157 -11.22 12.71 -13.08
CA ASN A 157 -10.42 12.70 -14.30
C ASN A 157 -9.85 11.32 -14.69
N PHE A 158 -10.22 10.23 -14.00
CA PHE A 158 -9.66 8.87 -14.16
C PHE A 158 -10.70 7.76 -14.06
#